data_AF-A0A8J7UFF4-F1
#
_entry.id   AF-A0A8J7UFF4-F1
#
_cell.length_a   1.000
_cell.length_b   1.000
_cell.length_c   1.000
_cell.angle_alpha   90.00
_cell.angle_beta   90.00
_cell.angle_gamma   90.00
#
_symmetry.space_group_name_H-M   'P 1'
#
loop_
_entity.id
_entity.type
_entity.pdbx_description
1 polymer ?
#
loop_
_entity_poly.entity_id
_entity_poly.type
_entity_poly.pdbx_seq_one_letter_code
_entity_poly.pdbx_strand_id
1 'polypeptide(L)'
;MAVNKALLVGAMVGTAVLVGWMMMQSSSVVEPPAPVARHTPPAHMKADKPKATPVRSEAVDATQLRHGERKDIHLVVPQENLSLLYIVKCSACHGRDGKGPVGPSIAGKSYEENLKLLRRYKADEVPNTMMLDLLTRTSEDELKMLSREISAFKE
;
A
#
# COMPACT_ATOMS: atom_id res chain seq x y z
N MET A 1 -11.16 34.03 61.34
CA MET A 1 -10.15 33.34 60.49
C MET A 1 -10.23 31.86 60.80
N ALA A 2 -10.66 31.03 59.85
CA ALA A 2 -10.66 29.57 59.99
C ALA A 2 -10.35 28.97 58.62
N VAL A 3 -9.16 28.37 58.51
CA VAL A 3 -8.68 27.67 57.32
C VAL A 3 -8.76 26.18 57.63
N ASN A 4 -9.44 25.42 56.77
CA ASN A 4 -9.85 24.04 57.04
C ASN A 4 -8.66 23.07 56.80
N LYS A 5 -8.31 22.27 57.81
CA LYS A 5 -7.14 21.37 57.87
C LYS A 5 -7.21 20.10 56.98
N ALA A 6 -8.21 19.98 56.11
CA ALA A 6 -8.50 18.73 55.40
C ALA A 6 -7.63 18.46 54.16
N LEU A 7 -6.77 19.39 53.73
CA LEU A 7 -6.09 19.30 52.43
C LEU A 7 -4.73 18.57 52.45
N LEU A 8 -4.25 18.10 53.61
CA LEU A 8 -2.84 17.67 53.76
C LEU A 8 -2.59 16.15 53.89
N VAL A 9 -3.61 15.30 53.86
CA VAL A 9 -3.44 13.84 54.10
C VAL A 9 -3.71 12.96 52.88
N GLY A 10 -4.30 13.49 51.80
CA GLY A 10 -4.71 12.69 50.63
C GLY A 10 -3.62 12.39 49.58
N ALA A 11 -2.43 13.02 49.68
CA ALA A 11 -1.46 13.03 48.58
C ALA A 11 -0.43 11.86 48.59
N MET A 12 -0.39 11.02 49.63
CA MET A 12 0.62 9.96 49.74
C MET A 12 0.15 8.52 49.44
N VAL A 13 -1.16 8.28 49.26
CA VAL A 13 -1.69 6.92 49.00
C VAL A 13 -1.87 6.64 47.50
N GLY A 14 -2.10 7.67 46.68
CA GLY A 14 -2.35 7.51 45.24
C GLY A 14 -1.11 7.16 44.40
N THR A 15 0.08 7.56 44.83
CA THR A 15 1.33 7.36 44.07
C THR A 15 1.84 5.91 44.17
N ALA A 16 1.61 5.21 45.28
CA ALA A 16 2.03 3.81 45.45
C ALA A 16 1.22 2.83 44.57
N VAL A 17 -0.06 3.12 44.30
CA VAL A 17 -0.92 2.27 43.46
C VAL A 17 -0.57 2.43 41.97
N LEU A 18 -0.16 3.62 41.53
CA LEU A 18 0.24 3.87 40.14
C LEU A 18 1.58 3.22 39.77
N VAL A 19 2.55 3.17 40.69
CA VAL A 19 3.84 2.49 40.43
C VAL A 19 3.67 0.97 40.42
N GLY A 20 2.76 0.42 41.24
CA GLY A 20 2.44 -1.01 41.26
C GLY A 20 1.76 -1.53 39.98
N TRP A 21 0.88 -0.74 39.36
CA TRP A 21 0.19 -1.15 38.13
C TRP A 21 1.08 -1.07 36.88
N MET A 22 2.18 -0.30 36.93
CA MET A 22 3.15 -0.15 35.84
C MET A 22 4.19 -1.28 35.77
N MET A 23 4.40 -2.04 36.87
CA MET A 23 5.42 -3.10 36.94
C MET A 23 4.89 -4.53 36.75
N MET A 24 3.59 -4.70 36.48
CA MET A 24 2.94 -6.01 36.32
C MET A 24 2.40 -6.25 34.90
N GLN A 25 3.09 -5.74 33.87
CA GLN A 25 2.78 -6.03 32.45
C GLN A 25 4.00 -6.46 31.62
N SER A 26 5.16 -6.73 32.25
CA SER A 26 6.42 -7.06 31.55
C SER A 26 6.75 -8.56 31.50
N SER A 27 5.79 -9.41 31.12
CA SER A 27 6.06 -10.81 30.80
C SER A 27 5.22 -11.34 29.63
N SER A 28 5.24 -10.63 28.50
CA SER A 28 4.91 -11.24 27.22
C SER A 28 6.22 -11.59 26.52
N VAL A 29 6.78 -12.75 26.88
CA VAL A 29 7.87 -13.36 26.13
C VAL A 29 7.34 -13.60 24.71
N VAL A 30 7.83 -12.80 23.76
CA VAL A 30 7.64 -13.07 22.33
C VAL A 30 8.58 -14.22 21.99
N GLU A 31 8.02 -15.43 21.89
CA GLU A 31 8.72 -16.55 21.28
C GLU A 31 9.10 -16.21 19.83
N PRO A 32 10.35 -16.49 19.39
CA PRO A 32 10.69 -16.36 17.99
C PRO A 32 9.86 -17.35 17.16
N PRO A 33 9.37 -16.97 15.96
CA PRO A 33 8.61 -17.89 15.13
C PRO A 33 9.49 -19.10 14.79
N ALA A 34 8.92 -20.30 14.98
CA ALA A 34 9.55 -21.55 14.57
C ALA A 34 10.00 -21.46 13.11
N PRO A 35 11.12 -22.10 12.72
CA PRO A 35 11.57 -22.12 11.34
C PRO A 35 10.47 -22.76 10.48
N VAL A 36 9.84 -21.94 9.63
CA VAL A 36 8.85 -22.40 8.66
C VAL A 36 9.54 -23.43 7.77
N ALA A 37 9.11 -24.69 7.90
CA ALA A 37 9.55 -25.75 7.01
C ALA A 37 9.27 -25.30 5.57
N ARG A 38 10.31 -25.26 4.75
CA ARG A 38 10.17 -24.99 3.32
C ARG A 38 9.17 -26.01 2.79
N HIS A 39 8.07 -25.52 2.21
CA HIS A 39 7.21 -26.37 1.41
C HIS A 39 8.03 -26.85 0.22
N THR A 40 8.60 -28.04 0.33
CA THR A 40 9.03 -28.81 -0.84
C THR A 40 7.77 -29.08 -1.64
N PRO A 41 7.67 -28.62 -2.90
CA PRO A 41 6.56 -28.99 -3.75
C PRO A 41 6.53 -30.52 -3.87
N PRO A 42 5.34 -31.14 -3.83
CA PRO A 42 5.24 -32.58 -4.03
C PRO A 42 5.80 -32.93 -5.41
N ALA A 43 6.86 -33.71 -5.43
CA ALA A 43 7.09 -34.63 -6.54
C ALA A 43 5.80 -35.46 -6.69
N HIS A 44 5.41 -35.76 -7.93
CA HIS A 44 4.15 -36.42 -8.34
C HIS A 44 3.02 -35.47 -8.79
N MET A 45 3.27 -34.70 -9.85
CA MET A 45 2.28 -34.58 -10.91
C MET A 45 2.85 -35.30 -12.14
N LYS A 46 2.23 -36.43 -12.50
CA LYS A 46 2.60 -37.13 -13.74
C LYS A 46 2.29 -36.19 -14.91
N ALA A 47 3.28 -36.01 -15.77
CA ALA A 47 3.11 -35.30 -17.03
C ALA A 47 2.23 -36.14 -17.96
N ASP A 48 0.96 -35.79 -18.07
CA ASP A 48 0.18 -36.16 -19.25
C ASP A 48 0.74 -35.36 -20.43
N LYS A 49 1.23 -36.09 -21.43
CA LYS A 49 1.91 -35.58 -22.62
C LYS A 49 0.87 -34.92 -23.53
N PRO A 50 0.82 -33.57 -23.68
CA PRO A 50 0.00 -32.99 -24.74
C PRO A 50 0.64 -33.36 -26.09
N LYS A 51 -0.19 -33.90 -26.98
CA LYS A 51 0.17 -34.24 -28.37
C LYS A 51 0.59 -32.94 -29.08
N ALA A 52 1.90 -32.77 -29.26
CA ALA A 52 2.47 -31.65 -29.99
C ALA A 52 2.04 -31.71 -31.47
N THR A 53 1.25 -30.73 -31.90
CA THR A 53 1.20 -30.29 -33.29
C THR A 53 2.38 -29.36 -33.55
N PRO A 54 3.08 -29.46 -34.70
CA PRO A 54 4.28 -28.68 -34.94
C PRO A 54 3.89 -27.25 -35.30
N VAL A 55 3.93 -26.34 -34.32
CA VAL A 55 3.99 -24.90 -34.62
C VAL A 55 5.44 -24.62 -35.03
N ARG A 56 5.62 -24.33 -36.31
CA ARG A 56 6.90 -23.95 -36.91
C ARG A 56 7.45 -22.72 -36.18
N SER A 57 8.52 -22.92 -35.42
CA SER A 57 9.27 -21.85 -34.78
C SER A 57 10.11 -21.13 -35.83
N GLU A 58 9.56 -20.09 -36.44
CA GLU A 58 10.39 -19.11 -37.11
C GLU A 58 11.05 -18.27 -36.01
N ALA A 59 12.39 -18.27 -36.00
CA ALA A 59 13.17 -17.51 -35.04
C ALA A 59 12.84 -16.03 -35.23
N VAL A 60 12.13 -15.45 -34.26
CA VAL A 60 11.89 -14.01 -34.22
C VAL A 60 13.22 -13.32 -33.86
N ASP A 61 13.74 -12.59 -34.84
CA ASP A 61 14.98 -11.84 -34.77
C ASP A 61 14.89 -10.75 -33.68
N ALA A 62 15.70 -10.90 -32.61
CA ALA A 62 15.67 -10.04 -31.43
C ALA A 62 16.03 -8.57 -31.74
N THR A 63 16.61 -8.32 -32.91
CA THR A 63 16.98 -6.99 -33.41
C THR A 63 15.76 -6.17 -33.86
N GLN A 64 14.61 -6.80 -34.11
CA GLN A 64 13.37 -6.13 -34.51
C GLN A 64 12.59 -5.49 -33.34
N LEU A 65 13.04 -5.73 -32.09
CA LEU A 65 12.47 -5.12 -30.87
C LEU A 65 13.04 -3.73 -30.55
N ARG A 66 13.84 -3.17 -31.44
CA ARG A 66 14.41 -1.82 -31.33
C ARG A 66 13.95 -1.04 -32.56
N HIS A 67 13.21 0.06 -32.35
CA HIS A 67 12.78 1.08 -33.33
C HIS A 67 11.29 1.13 -33.73
N GLY A 68 10.38 0.48 -33.00
CA GLY A 68 8.99 0.92 -33.01
C GLY A 68 8.83 2.11 -32.07
N GLU A 69 8.70 3.34 -32.60
CA GLU A 69 8.10 4.45 -31.87
C GLU A 69 6.86 3.92 -31.13
N ARG A 70 6.86 4.07 -29.80
CA ARG A 70 5.70 3.76 -28.98
C ARG A 70 4.64 4.80 -29.34
N LYS A 71 3.94 4.59 -30.45
CA LYS A 71 2.62 5.17 -30.69
C LYS A 71 1.84 4.85 -29.44
N ASP A 72 1.59 5.90 -28.68
CA ASP A 72 0.56 6.04 -27.69
C ASP A 72 -0.62 5.13 -28.01
N ILE A 73 -0.55 3.91 -27.48
CA ILE A 73 -1.70 3.02 -27.41
C ILE A 73 -2.60 3.69 -26.38
N HIS A 74 -3.40 4.63 -26.87
CA HIS A 74 -4.49 5.24 -26.12
C HIS A 74 -5.60 4.19 -26.07
N LEU A 75 -5.36 3.11 -25.32
CA LEU A 75 -6.39 2.13 -25.00
C LEU A 75 -7.34 2.81 -24.00
N VAL A 76 -8.26 3.63 -24.54
CA VAL A 76 -9.37 4.18 -23.79
C VAL A 76 -10.27 3.00 -23.47
N VAL A 77 -10.12 2.43 -22.28
CA VAL A 77 -11.07 1.47 -21.74
C VAL A 77 -12.36 2.25 -21.49
N PRO A 78 -13.46 1.98 -22.21
CA PRO A 78 -14.66 2.79 -22.11
C PRO A 78 -15.38 2.47 -20.81
N GLN A 79 -15.13 3.30 -19.81
CA GLN A 79 -16.08 3.84 -18.83
C GLN A 79 -15.24 4.65 -17.83
N GLU A 80 -15.48 5.94 -17.69
CA GLU A 80 -14.72 6.86 -16.83
C GLU A 80 -13.40 7.29 -17.48
N ASN A 81 -13.23 8.59 -17.68
CA ASN A 81 -12.11 9.23 -18.38
C ASN A 81 -10.80 9.20 -17.54
N LEU A 82 -10.38 7.99 -17.14
CA LEU A 82 -9.25 7.73 -16.26
C LEU A 82 -7.93 7.67 -17.05
N SER A 83 -6.85 8.14 -16.44
CA SER A 83 -5.53 8.02 -17.03
C SER A 83 -5.01 6.59 -16.92
N LEU A 84 -4.18 6.19 -17.89
CA LEU A 84 -3.43 4.93 -17.79
C LEU A 84 -2.56 4.89 -16.53
N LEU A 85 -2.05 6.04 -16.09
CA LEU A 85 -1.23 6.17 -14.88
C LEU A 85 -2.03 5.75 -13.64
N TYR A 86 -3.25 6.25 -13.47
CA TYR A 86 -4.13 5.88 -12.36
C TYR A 86 -4.55 4.41 -12.43
N ILE A 87 -4.92 3.92 -13.61
CA ILE A 87 -5.32 2.52 -13.81
C ILE A 87 -4.18 1.56 -13.40
N VAL A 88 -2.95 1.86 -13.81
CA VAL A 88 -1.81 0.97 -13.54
C VAL A 88 -1.34 1.06 -12.10
N LYS A 89 -1.35 2.25 -11.48
CA LYS A 89 -0.78 2.45 -10.14
C LYS A 89 -1.80 2.32 -9.01
N CYS A 90 -3.04 2.73 -9.23
CA CYS A 90 -3.97 3.02 -8.14
C CYS A 90 -5.20 2.11 -8.16
N SER A 91 -5.80 1.88 -9.35
CA SER A 91 -7.14 1.32 -9.42
C SER A 91 -7.25 -0.13 -8.94
N ALA A 92 -6.15 -0.89 -9.00
CA ALA A 92 -6.13 -2.27 -8.51
C ALA A 92 -6.44 -2.36 -7.00
N CYS A 93 -6.04 -1.35 -6.22
CA CYS A 93 -6.28 -1.30 -4.79
C CYS A 93 -7.43 -0.36 -4.42
N HIS A 94 -7.45 0.83 -5.02
CA HIS A 94 -8.39 1.89 -4.69
C HIS A 94 -9.63 1.92 -5.59
N GLY A 95 -9.79 1.00 -6.54
CA GLY A 95 -10.93 0.99 -7.44
C GLY A 95 -10.87 2.08 -8.51
N ARG A 96 -11.82 2.06 -9.45
CA ARG A 96 -11.87 3.03 -10.56
C ARG A 96 -12.31 4.42 -10.10
N ASP A 97 -13.15 4.45 -9.07
CA ASP A 97 -13.75 5.63 -8.45
C ASP A 97 -13.07 6.05 -7.13
N GLY A 98 -11.96 5.40 -6.77
CA GLY A 98 -11.26 5.66 -5.52
C GLY A 98 -11.90 5.00 -4.28
N LYS A 99 -12.91 4.11 -4.43
CA LYS A 99 -13.64 3.45 -3.33
C LYS A 99 -13.45 1.92 -3.27
N GLY A 100 -12.32 1.43 -3.77
CA GLY A 100 -12.00 0.01 -3.85
C GLY A 100 -11.92 -0.70 -2.48
N PRO A 101 -12.04 -2.04 -2.44
CA PRO A 101 -12.08 -2.79 -1.18
C PRO A 101 -10.70 -3.16 -0.61
N VAL A 102 -9.62 -3.02 -1.38
CA VAL A 102 -8.27 -3.45 -0.97
C VAL A 102 -7.52 -2.31 -0.29
N GLY A 103 -7.47 -1.14 -0.92
CA GLY A 103 -6.99 0.11 -0.33
C GLY A 103 -8.18 0.92 0.22
N PRO A 104 -7.97 1.76 1.25
CA PRO A 104 -9.05 2.61 1.75
C PRO A 104 -9.53 3.61 0.70
N SER A 105 -10.69 4.22 0.93
CA SER A 105 -11.18 5.28 0.05
C SER A 105 -10.19 6.43 -0.05
N ILE A 106 -9.94 6.88 -1.28
CA ILE A 106 -9.13 8.06 -1.61
C ILE A 106 -9.98 9.17 -2.25
N ALA A 107 -11.29 8.96 -2.40
CA ALA A 107 -12.21 9.94 -2.93
C ALA A 107 -12.37 11.17 -2.01
N GLY A 108 -12.78 12.29 -2.61
CA GLY A 108 -13.15 13.56 -1.99
C GLY A 108 -12.10 14.33 -1.18
N LYS A 109 -10.83 13.89 -1.24
CA LYS A 109 -9.69 14.73 -0.86
C LYS A 109 -9.41 15.78 -1.94
N SER A 110 -9.00 16.98 -1.51
CA SER A 110 -8.55 18.03 -2.45
C SER A 110 -7.26 17.63 -3.17
N TYR A 111 -6.95 18.34 -4.26
CA TYR A 111 -5.69 18.16 -4.99
C TYR A 111 -4.47 18.34 -4.08
N GLU A 112 -4.48 19.38 -3.25
CA GLU A 112 -3.38 19.74 -2.34
C GLU A 112 -3.17 18.67 -1.27
N GLU A 113 -4.25 18.15 -0.70
CA GLU A 113 -4.19 17.08 0.30
C GLU A 113 -3.64 15.79 -0.30
N ASN A 114 -4.12 15.40 -1.48
CA ASN A 114 -3.62 14.23 -2.19
C ASN A 114 -2.13 14.37 -2.52
N LEU A 115 -1.71 15.50 -3.08
CA LEU A 115 -0.32 15.73 -3.46
C LEU A 115 0.61 15.70 -2.24
N LYS A 116 0.18 16.34 -1.15
CA LYS A 116 0.91 16.31 0.12
C LYS A 116 1.04 14.87 0.61
N LEU A 117 -0.05 14.11 0.65
CA LEU A 117 -0.03 12.75 1.18
C LEU A 117 0.81 11.80 0.31
N LEU A 118 0.69 11.87 -1.01
CA LEU A 118 1.50 11.07 -1.94
C LEU A 118 3.00 11.35 -1.78
N ARG A 119 3.38 12.62 -1.61
CA ARG A 119 4.78 13.00 -1.32
C ARG A 119 5.27 12.41 0.00
N ARG A 120 4.44 12.45 1.04
CA ARG A 120 4.80 11.89 2.35
C ARG A 120 4.98 10.37 2.29
N TYR A 121 4.12 9.66 1.56
CA TYR A 121 4.32 8.22 1.31
C TYR A 121 5.60 7.96 0.51
N LYS A 122 5.87 8.74 -0.54
CA LYS A 122 7.09 8.63 -1.34
C LYS A 122 8.37 8.91 -0.53
N ALA A 123 8.30 9.83 0.43
CA ALA A 123 9.39 10.20 1.33
C ALA A 123 9.51 9.29 2.56
N ASP A 124 8.68 8.24 2.65
CA ASP A 124 8.59 7.32 3.79
C ASP A 124 8.27 8.00 5.14
N GLU A 125 7.59 9.15 5.10
CA GLU A 125 7.13 9.87 6.29
C GLU A 125 5.82 9.31 6.88
N VAL A 126 5.11 8.51 6.08
CA VAL A 126 3.92 7.77 6.51
C VAL A 126 4.20 6.28 6.32
N PRO A 127 4.34 5.49 7.40
CA PRO A 127 4.70 4.08 7.31
C PRO A 127 3.67 3.30 6.49
N ASN A 128 4.05 2.90 5.27
CA ASN A 128 3.27 2.02 4.41
C ASN A 128 4.16 1.48 3.29
N THR A 129 4.60 0.22 3.42
CA THR A 129 5.53 -0.41 2.47
C THR A 129 4.94 -0.54 1.07
N MET A 130 3.62 -0.76 0.95
CA MET A 130 2.93 -0.91 -0.34
C MET A 130 2.90 0.42 -1.09
N MET A 131 2.50 1.50 -0.41
CA MET A 131 2.47 2.83 -1.02
C MET A 131 3.87 3.38 -1.28
N LEU A 132 4.85 3.09 -0.41
CA LEU A 132 6.24 3.46 -0.62
C LEU A 132 6.78 2.82 -1.91
N ASP A 133 6.67 1.49 -2.05
CA ASP A 133 7.17 0.77 -3.23
C ASP A 133 6.51 1.29 -4.52
N LEU A 134 5.18 1.48 -4.49
CA LEU A 134 4.42 2.00 -5.61
C LEU A 134 4.87 3.41 -6.06
N LEU A 135 5.24 4.27 -5.11
CA LEU A 135 5.56 5.68 -5.34
C LEU A 135 7.05 5.99 -5.47
N THR A 136 7.94 5.07 -5.08
CA THR A 136 9.39 5.28 -5.09
C THR A 136 9.88 5.72 -6.46
N ARG A 137 9.33 5.15 -7.54
CA ARG A 137 9.69 5.44 -8.94
C ARG A 137 8.73 6.41 -9.65
N THR A 138 7.80 7.02 -8.95
CA THR A 138 6.83 7.98 -9.51
C THR A 138 7.42 9.39 -9.47
N SER A 139 7.48 10.08 -10.60
CA SER A 139 8.01 11.45 -10.71
C SER A 139 7.07 12.49 -10.09
N GLU A 140 7.58 13.69 -9.78
CA GLU A 140 6.76 14.77 -9.22
C GLU A 140 5.58 15.16 -10.12
N ASP A 141 5.76 15.16 -11.44
CA ASP A 141 4.67 15.49 -12.36
C ASP A 141 3.61 14.39 -12.42
N GLU A 142 4.02 13.11 -12.32
CA GLU A 142 3.09 12.00 -12.15
C GLU A 142 2.31 12.09 -10.82
N LEU A 143 2.95 12.51 -9.72
CA LEU A 143 2.24 12.73 -8.46
C LEU A 143 1.17 13.83 -8.60
N LYS A 144 1.49 14.92 -9.30
CA LYS A 144 0.51 16.00 -9.59
C LYS A 144 -0.63 15.48 -10.48
N MET A 145 -0.32 14.69 -11.51
CA MET A 145 -1.36 14.10 -12.38
C MET A 145 -2.30 13.20 -11.59
N LEU A 146 -1.75 12.27 -10.79
CA LEU A 146 -2.52 11.39 -9.91
C LEU A 146 -3.37 12.21 -8.92
N SER A 147 -2.79 13.22 -8.28
CA SER A 147 -3.50 14.04 -7.30
C SER A 147 -4.69 14.78 -7.93
N ARG A 148 -4.51 15.29 -9.15
CA ARG A 148 -5.56 16.01 -9.89
C ARG A 148 -6.69 15.07 -10.26
N GLU A 149 -6.36 13.88 -10.75
CA GLU A 149 -7.35 12.88 -11.12
C GLU A 149 -8.12 12.36 -9.89
N ILE A 150 -7.42 12.01 -8.81
CA ILE A 150 -8.04 11.54 -7.56
C ILE A 150 -8.97 12.60 -6.97
N SER A 151 -8.62 13.88 -7.05
CA SER A 151 -9.48 14.96 -6.55
C SER A 151 -10.81 15.13 -7.30
N ALA A 152 -10.96 14.51 -8.47
CA ALA A 152 -12.22 14.50 -9.21
C ALA A 152 -13.20 13.41 -8.71
N PHE A 153 -12.76 12.49 -7.86
CA PHE A 153 -13.61 11.44 -7.30
C PHE A 153 -14.53 11.99 -6.21
N LYS A 154 -15.80 11.62 -6.29
CA LYS A 154 -16.84 12.04 -5.33
C LYS A 154 -16.83 11.09 -4.13
N GLU A 155 -17.03 11.66 -2.93
CA GLU A 155 -17.28 10.91 -1.67
C GLU A 155 -18.40 9.88 -1.80
#